data_AF-A0A1N7L5Y4-F1
#
_entry.id   AF-A0A1N7L5Y4-F1
#
_cell.length_a   1.000
_cell.length_b   1.000
_cell.length_c   1.000
_cell.angle_alpha   90.00
_cell.angle_beta   90.00
_cell.angle_gamma   90.00
#
_symmetry.space_group_name_H-M   'P 1'
#
loop_
_entity.id
_entity.type
_entity.pdbx_description
1 polymer ?
#
loop_
_entity_poly.entity_id
_entity_poly.type
_entity_poly.pdbx_seq_one_letter_code
_entity_poly.pdbx_strand_id
1 'polypeptide(L)'
;MVMNKKLPFEAECALTSLGEHLATARKRRGWRQSDLRERIGLSRTTIQKIESGDSGVSMGNYMLLIALYGAVDGIKNTCLPDDDILAFDHSASNIVRVRLKKELNNDF
;
A
#
# COMPACT_ATOMS: atom_id res chain seq x y z
N MET A 1 7.52 -16.02 16.99
CA MET A 1 7.66 -16.43 15.57
C MET A 1 6.85 -15.44 14.74
N VAL A 2 7.51 -14.50 14.04
CA VAL A 2 6.80 -13.54 13.19
C VAL A 2 6.32 -14.32 11.97
N MET A 3 5.00 -14.49 11.83
CA MET A 3 4.41 -15.01 10.60
C MET A 3 4.82 -14.08 9.45
N ASN A 4 5.65 -14.58 8.54
CA ASN A 4 6.00 -13.89 7.32
C ASN A 4 4.76 -13.87 6.41
N LYS A 5 3.94 -12.81 6.55
CA LYS A 5 2.70 -12.63 5.81
C LYS A 5 3.05 -12.37 4.35
N LYS A 6 3.02 -13.41 3.52
CA LYS A 6 3.17 -13.28 2.06
C LYS A 6 1.93 -12.62 1.48
N LEU A 7 2.14 -11.73 0.52
CA LEU A 7 1.05 -11.12 -0.24
C LEU A 7 0.44 -12.17 -1.17
N PRO A 8 -0.87 -12.08 -1.48
CA PRO A 8 -1.44 -12.87 -2.57
C PRO A 8 -0.80 -12.45 -3.91
N PHE A 9 -0.77 -13.39 -4.86
CA PHE A 9 -0.11 -13.20 -6.16
C PHE A 9 -0.54 -11.92 -6.88
N GLU A 10 -1.85 -11.64 -6.90
CA GLU A 10 -2.40 -10.43 -7.54
C GLU A 10 -1.84 -9.14 -6.91
N ALA A 11 -1.67 -9.11 -5.59
CA ALA A 11 -1.09 -7.97 -4.89
C ALA A 11 0.42 -7.84 -5.14
N GLU A 12 1.16 -8.94 -5.26
CA GLU A 12 2.58 -8.91 -5.66
C GLU A 12 2.76 -8.38 -7.08
N CYS A 13 1.92 -8.82 -8.02
CA CYS A 13 1.91 -8.33 -9.40
C CYS A 13 1.58 -6.83 -9.47
N ALA A 14 0.56 -6.38 -8.72
CA ALA A 14 0.20 -4.96 -8.66
C ALA A 14 1.35 -4.12 -8.11
N LEU A 15 2.02 -4.59 -7.03
CA LEU A 15 3.14 -3.87 -6.43
C LEU A 15 4.38 -3.83 -7.34
N THR A 16 4.65 -4.92 -8.06
CA THR A 16 5.71 -4.98 -9.08
C THR A 16 5.44 -3.96 -10.20
N SER A 17 4.22 -3.94 -10.72
CA SER A 17 3.79 -3.00 -11.76
C SER A 17 3.92 -1.54 -11.29
N LEU A 18 3.52 -1.25 -10.05
CA LEU A 18 3.73 0.07 -9.45
C LEU A 18 5.22 0.44 -9.41
N GLY A 19 6.08 -0.47 -8.98
CA GLY A 19 7.54 -0.27 -8.98
C GLY A 19 8.10 0.07 -10.36
N GLU A 20 7.68 -0.67 -11.39
CA GLU A 20 8.07 -0.44 -12.78
C GLU A 20 7.59 0.91 -13.32
N HIS A 21 6.37 1.33 -12.97
CA HIS A 21 5.86 2.65 -13.31
C HIS A 21 6.69 3.77 -12.65
N LEU A 22 7.05 3.62 -11.37
CA LEU A 22 7.91 4.59 -10.68
C LEU A 22 9.31 4.65 -11.29
N ALA A 23 9.89 3.50 -11.66
CA ALA A 23 11.18 3.43 -12.35
C ALA A 23 11.11 4.11 -13.73
N THR A 24 10.02 3.89 -14.47
CA THR A 24 9.77 4.51 -15.77
C THR A 24 9.62 6.02 -15.62
N ALA A 25 8.88 6.49 -14.62
CA ALA A 25 8.73 7.90 -14.30
C ALA A 25 10.08 8.57 -13.98
N ARG A 26 10.97 7.89 -13.25
CA ARG A 26 12.35 8.35 -13.03
C ARG A 26 13.14 8.44 -14.33
N LYS A 27 13.16 7.36 -15.12
CA LYS A 27 13.94 7.26 -16.36
C LYS A 27 13.51 8.31 -17.40
N ARG A 28 12.20 8.57 -17.54
CA ARG A 28 11.67 9.62 -18.43
C ARG A 28 12.16 11.03 -18.07
N ARG A 29 12.52 11.27 -16.81
CA ARG A 29 13.10 12.53 -16.34
C ARG A 29 14.63 12.58 -16.47
N GLY A 30 15.26 11.52 -16.98
CA GLY A 30 16.71 11.40 -17.08
C GLY A 30 17.41 11.22 -15.72
N TRP A 31 16.68 10.87 -14.67
CA TRP A 31 17.24 10.78 -13.32
C TRP A 31 17.85 9.41 -13.02
N ARG A 32 18.99 9.42 -12.35
CA ARG A 32 19.60 8.26 -11.70
C ARG A 32 18.94 8.03 -10.34
N GLN A 33 19.12 6.83 -9.78
CA GLN A 33 18.66 6.55 -8.42
C GLN A 33 19.39 7.41 -7.37
N SER A 34 20.63 7.85 -7.65
CA SER A 34 21.36 8.82 -6.82
C SER A 34 20.64 10.16 -6.71
N ASP A 35 20.00 10.59 -7.79
CA ASP A 35 19.32 11.88 -7.85
C ASP A 35 18.03 11.82 -7.01
N LEU A 36 17.35 10.67 -7.00
CA LEU A 36 16.23 10.43 -6.08
C LEU A 36 16.71 10.44 -4.62
N ARG A 37 17.82 9.78 -4.29
CA ARG A 37 18.39 9.81 -2.93
C ARG A 37 18.56 11.24 -2.42
N GLU A 38 19.06 12.15 -3.28
CA GLU A 38 19.25 13.56 -2.93
C GLU A 38 17.95 14.34 -2.78
N ARG A 39 16.90 13.95 -3.50
CA ARG A 39 15.58 14.63 -3.48
C ARG A 39 14.69 14.20 -2.33
N ILE A 40 14.69 12.92 -1.96
CA ILE A 40 13.76 12.34 -0.97
C ILE A 40 14.45 11.71 0.25
N GLY A 41 15.78 11.71 0.29
CA GLY A 41 16.55 11.23 1.45
C GLY A 41 16.59 9.71 1.64
N LEU A 42 16.03 8.92 0.72
CA LEU A 42 16.07 7.46 0.78
C LEU A 42 17.39 6.90 0.24
N SER A 43 17.87 5.80 0.83
CA SER A 43 19.05 5.11 0.32
C SER A 43 18.83 4.56 -1.09
N ARG A 44 19.90 4.42 -1.88
CA ARG A 44 19.83 3.84 -3.22
C ARG A 44 19.24 2.42 -3.22
N THR A 45 19.57 1.62 -2.19
CA THR A 45 19.06 0.25 -2.05
C THR A 45 17.55 0.25 -1.77
N THR A 46 17.06 1.16 -0.94
CA THR A 46 15.62 1.35 -0.73
C THR A 46 14.91 1.76 -2.02
N ILE A 47 15.47 2.71 -2.78
CA ILE A 47 14.91 3.13 -4.07
C ILE A 47 14.86 1.95 -5.06
N GLN A 48 15.92 1.15 -5.13
CA GLN A 48 15.95 -0.04 -5.98
C GLN A 48 14.84 -1.05 -5.60
N LYS A 49 14.65 -1.31 -4.30
CA LYS A 49 13.60 -2.19 -3.78
C LYS A 49 12.19 -1.67 -4.10
N ILE A 50 11.99 -0.36 -4.00
CA ILE A 50 10.73 0.29 -4.39
C ILE A 50 10.45 0.05 -5.88
N GLU A 51 11.45 0.31 -6.73
CA GLU A 51 11.35 0.13 -8.18
C GLU A 51 11.17 -1.33 -8.61
N SER A 52 11.53 -2.30 -7.76
CA SER A 52 11.25 -3.72 -7.99
C SER A 52 9.95 -4.22 -7.35
N GLY A 53 9.19 -3.37 -6.65
CA GLY A 53 7.95 -3.78 -5.99
C GLY A 53 8.14 -4.61 -4.71
N ASP A 54 9.22 -4.41 -3.96
CA ASP A 54 9.48 -5.14 -2.71
C ASP A 54 8.46 -4.76 -1.60
N SER A 55 7.63 -5.72 -1.21
CA SER A 55 6.60 -5.59 -0.17
C SER A 55 7.14 -5.39 1.25
N GLY A 56 8.44 -5.61 1.47
CA GLY A 56 9.12 -5.30 2.73
C GLY A 56 9.45 -3.81 2.89
N VAL A 57 9.30 -2.99 1.84
CA VAL A 57 9.46 -1.54 1.95
C VAL A 57 8.18 -0.90 2.47
N SER A 58 8.30 0.02 3.42
CA SER A 58 7.15 0.71 3.99
C SER A 58 6.38 1.51 2.94
N MET A 59 5.05 1.54 3.06
CA MET A 59 4.19 2.35 2.17
C MET A 59 4.56 3.84 2.20
N GLY A 60 5.02 4.37 3.34
CA GLY A 60 5.50 5.74 3.45
C GLY A 60 6.68 6.04 2.50
N ASN A 61 7.58 5.07 2.30
CA ASN A 61 8.70 5.24 1.37
C ASN A 61 8.24 5.23 -0.10
N TYR A 62 7.25 4.39 -0.45
CA TYR A 62 6.61 4.45 -1.76
C TYR A 62 5.94 5.82 -1.99
N MET A 63 5.24 6.33 -0.98
CA MET A 63 4.54 7.62 -1.05
C MET A 63 5.47 8.80 -1.31
N LEU A 64 6.73 8.76 -0.84
CA LEU A 64 7.71 9.81 -1.15
C LEU A 64 7.98 9.93 -2.67
N LEU A 65 8.10 8.80 -3.38
CA LEU A 65 8.29 8.82 -4.85
C LEU A 65 7.00 9.23 -5.57
N ILE A 66 5.86 8.69 -5.13
CA ILE A 66 4.54 9.04 -5.70
C ILE A 66 4.26 10.54 -5.55
N ALA A 67 4.57 11.12 -4.39
CA ALA A 67 4.46 12.55 -4.13
C ALA A 67 5.42 13.38 -4.97
N LEU A 68 6.70 12.95 -5.08
CA LEU A 68 7.67 13.60 -5.96
C LEU A 68 7.21 13.64 -7.43
N TYR A 69 6.42 12.66 -7.87
CA TYR A 69 5.90 12.59 -9.23
C TYR A 69 4.51 13.22 -9.40
N GLY A 70 3.92 13.77 -8.33
CA GLY A 70 2.60 14.43 -8.38
C GLY A 70 1.42 13.48 -8.53
N ALA A 71 1.57 12.20 -8.15
CA ALA A 71 0.56 11.16 -8.34
C ALA A 71 -0.22 10.81 -7.06
N VAL A 72 -0.19 11.69 -6.05
CA VAL A 72 -0.83 11.45 -4.73
C VAL A 72 -2.35 11.29 -4.85
N ASP A 73 -3.00 12.06 -5.73
CA ASP A 73 -4.44 11.99 -5.93
C ASP A 73 -4.89 10.61 -6.44
N GLY A 74 -4.06 9.91 -7.21
CA GLY A 74 -4.35 8.55 -7.65
C GLY A 74 -4.50 7.59 -6.47
N ILE A 75 -3.63 7.69 -5.47
CA ILE A 75 -3.71 6.88 -4.24
C ILE A 75 -4.92 7.29 -3.40
N LYS A 76 -5.19 8.59 -3.28
CA LYS A 76 -6.35 9.10 -2.55
C LYS A 76 -7.68 8.60 -3.13
N ASN A 77 -7.72 8.40 -4.45
CA ASN A 77 -8.90 7.95 -5.17
C ASN A 77 -8.91 6.43 -5.40
N THR A 78 -8.05 5.67 -4.71
CA THR A 78 -8.07 4.19 -4.74
C THR A 78 -8.92 3.67 -3.57
N CYS A 79 -9.62 2.55 -3.77
CA CYS A 79 -10.52 1.93 -2.78
C CYS A 79 -11.61 2.90 -2.30
N LEU A 80 -12.24 3.64 -3.22
CA LEU A 80 -13.43 4.41 -2.88
C LEU A 80 -14.55 3.45 -2.48
N PRO A 81 -15.46 3.84 -1.57
CA PRO A 81 -16.57 2.98 -1.15
C PRO A 81 -17.42 2.48 -2.33
N ASP A 82 -17.59 3.32 -3.36
CA ASP A 82 -18.36 2.98 -4.55
C ASP A 82 -17.66 1.92 -5.42
N ASP A 83 -16.35 1.72 -5.25
CA ASP A 83 -15.54 0.72 -5.96
C ASP A 83 -15.39 -0.60 -5.18
N ASP A 84 -15.92 -0.68 -3.95
CA ASP A 84 -15.78 -1.86 -3.09
C ASP A 84 -16.75 -2.99 -3.49
N ILE A 85 -16.37 -3.74 -4.52
CA ILE A 85 -17.10 -4.91 -5.02
C ILE A 85 -17.21 -6.07 -4.02
N LEU A 86 -16.39 -6.05 -2.95
CA LEU A 86 -16.37 -7.08 -1.91
C LEU A 86 -17.16 -6.68 -0.67
N ALA A 87 -17.70 -5.46 -0.63
CA ALA A 87 -18.56 -5.02 0.45
C ALA A 87 -19.78 -5.95 0.55
N PHE A 88 -19.91 -6.65 1.68
CA PHE A 88 -21.16 -7.27 2.05
C PHE A 88 -22.17 -6.14 2.25
N ASP A 89 -23.11 -6.03 1.31
CA ASP A 89 -24.11 -4.98 1.22
C ASP A 89 -24.73 -4.64 2.59
N HIS A 90 -24.21 -3.57 3.20
CA HIS A 90 -24.72 -3.00 4.44
C HIS A 90 -25.50 -1.71 4.18
N SER A 91 -25.88 -1.47 2.92
CA SER A 91 -26.70 -0.32 2.55
C SER A 91 -28.10 -0.33 3.19
N ALA A 92 -28.49 -1.40 3.89
CA ALA A 92 -29.76 -1.45 4.62
C ALA A 92 -29.65 -2.12 6.00
N SER A 93 -29.11 -1.42 7.00
CA SER A 93 -29.68 -1.30 8.36
C SER A 93 -28.61 -0.82 9.34
N ASN A 94 -29.03 -0.02 10.33
CA ASN A 94 -28.23 0.41 11.47
C ASN A 94 -27.41 -0.77 12.05
N ILE A 95 -26.12 -0.89 11.69
CA ILE A 95 -25.22 -1.78 12.39
C ILE A 95 -24.89 -1.13 13.73
N VAL A 96 -25.75 -1.35 14.72
CA VAL A 96 -25.30 -1.21 16.09
C VAL A 96 -24.19 -2.25 16.25
N ARG A 97 -22.95 -1.80 16.47
CA ARG A 97 -21.87 -2.70 16.87
C ARG A 97 -22.30 -3.38 18.16
N VAL A 98 -22.79 -4.62 18.06
CA VAL A 98 -23.16 -5.41 19.24
C VAL A 98 -21.86 -5.82 19.91
N ARG A 99 -21.57 -5.24 21.07
CA ARG A 99 -20.54 -5.75 21.96
C ARG A 99 -21.03 -7.11 22.43
N LEU A 100 -20.38 -8.19 21.96
CA LEU A 100 -20.62 -9.52 22.51
C LEU A 100 -20.44 -9.45 24.03
N LYS A 101 -21.53 -9.66 24.78
CA LYS A 101 -21.46 -9.74 26.23
C LYS A 101 -20.66 -11.00 26.55
N LYS A 102 -19.60 -10.86 27.35
CA LYS A 102 -18.84 -11.99 27.86
C LYS A 102 -19.83 -12.87 28.65
N GLU A 103 -20.16 -14.04 28.11
CA GLU A 103 -20.87 -15.07 28.86
C GLU A 103 -20.03 -15.32 30.13
N LEU A 104 -20.63 -15.08 31.30
CA LEU A 104 -20.06 -15.55 32.56
C LEU A 104 -20.27 -17.05 32.54
N ASN A 105 -19.21 -17.81 32.27
CA ASN A 105 -19.19 -19.23 32.57
C ASN A 105 -19.40 -19.37 34.07
N ASN A 106 -20.60 -19.79 34.46
CA ASN A 106 -20.88 -20.25 35.82
C ASN A 106 -20.26 -21.64 35.98
N ASP A 107 -18.93 -21.68 36.10
CA ASP A 107 -18.23 -22.79 36.72
C ASP A 107 -18.32 -22.55 38.25
N PHE A 108 -19.44 -23.00 38.83
CA PHE A 108 -19.57 -23.22 40.28
C PHE A 108 -18.95 -24.55 40.68
#